data_AF-A0A2A5QWR0-F1
#
_entry.id   AF-A0A2A5QWR0-F1
#
_cell.length_a   1.000
_cell.length_b   1.000
_cell.length_c   1.000
_cell.angle_alpha   90.00
_cell.angle_beta   90.00
_cell.angle_gamma   90.00
#
_symmetry.space_group_name_H-M   'P 1'
#
loop_
_entity.id
_entity.type
_entity.pdbx_description
1 polymer ?
#
loop_
_entity_poly.entity_id
_entity_poly.type
_entity_poly.pdbx_seq_one_letter_code
_entity_poly.pdbx_strand_id
1 'polypeptide(L)'
;MTDGTTTAESLSVEGLRSALHCPRRYELAHVHGIEDDEEDAVGDRVALLRTAICDALRSGETDREELETVARDRLSTLWTDHEEPFHSRAQRRHERRVLEATLAAYVERVGGEHAGGIERLAADATRDELIGPELPLSSTLELPEPAGGADPDSERETVTIDATVDYVYDDGSSIVGVRFVPTLAPLGPLRYRSEWEGDVAERFTDHFDTDSDTFEPDPVGSLFETAVVLDGLRTRRDRLELGDRTCRYVQIPLADRSGTAVNWVRETVETNLEVVDLTDVYVDHHTYGMTHDHRNGTVDDRLGRVASGLLSGPFDPSDRWDRIAEHACPTCDYTVCCQDYIAGEVRFDG
;
A
#
# COMPACT_ATOMS: atom_id res chain seq x y z
N MET A 1 25.87 33.59 -7.92
CA MET A 1 24.65 33.27 -8.68
C MET A 1 24.80 31.84 -9.14
N THR A 2 24.49 30.94 -8.22
CA THR A 2 24.38 29.50 -8.46
C THR A 2 22.89 29.23 -8.50
N ASP A 3 22.40 28.81 -9.66
CA ASP A 3 21.06 28.26 -9.84
C ASP A 3 20.88 27.13 -8.82
N GLY A 4 20.12 27.40 -7.77
CA GLY A 4 19.58 26.38 -6.90
C GLY A 4 18.38 25.78 -7.61
N THR A 5 18.60 24.76 -8.42
CA THR A 5 17.53 23.83 -8.75
C THR A 5 17.21 23.11 -7.44
N THR A 6 16.25 23.63 -6.68
CA THR A 6 15.67 22.94 -5.53
C THR A 6 15.08 21.64 -6.07
N THR A 7 15.82 20.54 -5.95
CA THR A 7 15.23 19.21 -6.09
C THR A 7 14.16 19.14 -5.02
N ALA A 8 12.89 19.12 -5.44
CA ALA A 8 11.78 18.88 -4.53
C ALA A 8 12.10 17.62 -3.74
N GLU A 9 12.14 17.72 -2.42
CA GLU A 9 12.31 16.55 -1.57
C GLU A 9 11.15 15.60 -1.82
N SER A 10 11.47 14.32 -1.97
CA SER A 10 10.51 13.26 -2.25
C SER A 10 10.45 12.27 -1.10
N LEU A 11 9.25 11.97 -0.62
CA LEU A 11 8.96 10.92 0.33
C LEU A 11 8.22 9.78 -0.37
N SER A 12 8.21 8.58 0.21
CA SER A 12 7.37 7.48 -0.26
C SER A 12 6.25 7.17 0.75
N VAL A 13 5.13 6.64 0.26
CA VAL A 13 4.06 6.10 1.12
C VAL A 13 4.58 5.02 2.08
N GLU A 14 5.53 4.21 1.62
CA GLU A 14 6.18 3.20 2.46
C GLU A 14 6.97 3.85 3.60
N GLY A 15 7.72 4.91 3.32
CA GLY A 15 8.40 5.70 4.33
C GLY A 15 7.44 6.32 5.34
N LEU A 16 6.32 6.88 4.88
CA LEU A 16 5.28 7.40 5.77
C LEU A 16 4.71 6.33 6.70
N ARG A 17 4.42 5.14 6.16
CA ARG A 17 3.98 4.00 6.97
C ARG A 17 5.03 3.59 7.99
N SER A 18 6.27 3.40 7.56
CA SER A 18 7.40 3.04 8.43
C SER A 18 7.51 4.00 9.62
N ALA A 19 7.37 5.31 9.35
CA ALA A 19 7.43 6.36 10.36
C ALA A 19 6.27 6.33 11.36
N LEU A 20 5.04 6.03 10.90
CA LEU A 20 3.87 5.90 11.78
C LEU A 20 4.02 4.76 12.78
N HIS A 21 4.67 3.66 12.38
CA HIS A 21 5.01 2.58 13.30
C HIS A 21 6.14 2.97 14.24
N CYS A 22 7.22 3.56 13.71
CA CYS A 22 8.34 4.01 14.51
C CYS A 22 9.22 4.98 13.72
N PRO A 23 9.39 6.24 14.16
CA PRO A 23 10.30 7.19 13.52
C PRO A 23 11.74 6.66 13.43
N ARG A 24 12.20 5.92 14.44
CA ARG A 24 13.54 5.30 14.41
C ARG A 24 13.66 4.21 13.34
N ARG A 25 12.61 3.41 13.13
CA ARG A 25 12.58 2.41 12.04
C ARG A 25 12.70 3.12 10.69
N TYR A 26 11.97 4.23 10.53
CA TYR A 26 12.09 5.04 9.32
C TYR A 26 13.51 5.56 9.09
N GLU A 27 14.15 6.12 10.12
CA GLU A 27 15.52 6.62 10.02
C GLU A 27 16.50 5.52 9.55
N LEU A 28 16.45 4.35 10.18
CA LEU A 28 17.36 3.24 9.85
C LEU A 28 17.12 2.72 8.43
N ALA A 29 15.85 2.51 8.05
CA ALA A 29 15.50 1.96 6.75
C ALA A 29 15.67 2.96 5.59
N HIS A 30 15.12 4.17 5.72
CA HIS A 30 14.97 5.10 4.60
C HIS A 30 15.99 6.25 4.58
N VAL A 31 16.56 6.63 5.74
CA VAL A 31 17.58 7.69 5.80
C VAL A 31 18.98 7.08 5.74
N HIS A 32 19.20 5.96 6.44
CA HIS A 32 20.48 5.26 6.47
C HIS A 32 20.60 4.12 5.47
N GLY A 33 19.48 3.68 4.87
CA GLY A 33 19.49 2.59 3.88
C GLY A 33 19.97 1.27 4.48
N ILE A 34 19.69 1.02 5.77
CA ILE A 34 20.04 -0.24 6.40
C ILE A 34 19.03 -1.28 5.93
N GLU A 35 19.50 -2.20 5.11
CA GLU A 35 18.71 -3.31 4.59
C GLU A 35 18.26 -4.21 5.72
N ASP A 36 17.03 -4.71 5.58
CA ASP A 36 16.50 -5.77 6.39
C ASP A 36 16.97 -7.11 5.80
N ASP A 37 17.56 -7.97 6.61
CA ASP A 37 18.13 -9.25 6.17
C ASP A 37 17.08 -10.38 6.12
N GLU A 38 15.81 -10.11 6.48
CA GLU A 38 14.76 -11.13 6.47
C GLU A 38 14.21 -11.42 5.05
N GLU A 39 14.35 -12.67 4.60
CA GLU A 39 13.71 -13.18 3.37
C GLU A 39 12.17 -13.23 3.54
N ASP A 40 11.44 -12.25 2.98
CA ASP A 40 9.97 -12.27 2.90
C ASP A 40 9.47 -13.21 1.78
N ALA A 41 9.51 -14.51 2.06
CA ALA A 41 9.03 -15.53 1.13
C ALA A 41 7.55 -15.35 0.72
N VAL A 42 6.72 -14.68 1.53
CA VAL A 42 5.33 -14.39 1.16
C VAL A 42 5.30 -13.24 0.15
N GLY A 43 6.01 -12.15 0.43
CA GLY A 43 6.20 -11.02 -0.46
C GLY A 43 6.74 -11.43 -1.83
N ASP A 44 7.76 -12.27 -1.87
CA ASP A 44 8.36 -12.77 -3.11
C ASP A 44 7.33 -13.53 -3.97
N ARG A 45 6.56 -14.43 -3.35
CA ARG A 45 5.53 -15.19 -4.07
C ARG A 45 4.39 -14.30 -4.55
N VAL A 46 4.02 -13.29 -3.77
CA VAL A 46 3.05 -12.25 -4.19
C VAL A 46 3.60 -11.47 -5.38
N ALA A 47 4.89 -11.12 -5.40
CA ALA A 47 5.54 -10.44 -6.50
C ALA A 47 5.54 -11.27 -7.80
N LEU A 48 5.74 -12.60 -7.72
CA LEU A 48 5.59 -13.49 -8.88
C LEU A 48 4.17 -13.42 -9.46
N LEU A 49 3.15 -13.51 -8.59
CA LEU A 49 1.75 -13.51 -9.02
C LEU A 49 1.34 -12.14 -9.59
N ARG A 50 1.73 -11.05 -8.91
CA ARG A 50 1.58 -9.66 -9.36
C ARG A 50 2.16 -9.46 -10.76
N THR A 51 3.40 -9.93 -10.98
CA THR A 51 4.08 -9.86 -12.28
C THR A 51 3.35 -10.68 -13.34
N ALA A 52 2.93 -11.91 -13.00
CA ALA A 52 2.21 -12.77 -13.94
C ALA A 52 0.88 -12.15 -14.40
N ILE A 53 0.12 -11.56 -13.47
CA ILE A 53 -1.16 -10.91 -13.79
C ILE A 53 -0.92 -9.66 -14.64
N CYS A 54 0.02 -8.78 -14.25
CA CYS A 54 0.30 -7.55 -15.00
C CYS A 54 0.79 -7.85 -16.43
N ASP A 55 1.68 -8.84 -16.59
CA ASP A 55 2.16 -9.26 -17.91
C ASP A 55 1.04 -9.87 -18.77
N ALA A 56 0.09 -10.57 -18.15
CA ALA A 56 -1.09 -11.06 -18.85
C ALA A 56 -2.00 -9.91 -19.28
N LEU A 57 -2.26 -8.91 -18.43
CA LEU A 57 -3.03 -7.73 -18.80
C LEU A 57 -2.36 -6.93 -19.93
N ARG A 58 -1.02 -6.89 -19.96
CA ARG A 58 -0.24 -6.25 -21.04
C ARG A 58 -0.36 -6.95 -22.39
N SER A 59 -0.74 -8.22 -22.41
CA SER A 59 -0.95 -8.96 -23.67
C SER A 59 -2.10 -8.37 -24.51
N GLY A 60 -3.04 -7.67 -23.87
CA GLY A 60 -4.25 -7.13 -24.49
C GLY A 60 -5.39 -8.13 -24.59
N GLU A 61 -5.23 -9.37 -24.10
CA GLU A 61 -6.31 -10.35 -24.10
C GLU A 61 -7.42 -9.94 -23.11
N THR A 62 -8.64 -9.77 -23.64
CA THR A 62 -9.82 -9.44 -22.84
C THR A 62 -10.74 -10.64 -22.61
N ASP A 63 -10.58 -11.70 -23.41
CA ASP A 63 -11.29 -12.96 -23.17
C ASP A 63 -10.72 -13.65 -21.94
N ARG A 64 -11.63 -14.20 -21.11
CA ARG A 64 -11.27 -14.81 -19.83
C ARG A 64 -10.35 -16.03 -20.01
N GLU A 65 -10.63 -16.90 -20.96
CA GLU A 65 -9.88 -18.15 -21.15
C GLU A 65 -8.49 -17.88 -21.75
N GLU A 66 -8.41 -16.94 -22.68
CA GLU A 66 -7.15 -16.49 -23.29
C GLU A 66 -6.27 -15.77 -22.25
N LEU A 67 -6.85 -14.82 -21.49
CA LEU A 67 -6.15 -14.12 -20.41
C LEU A 67 -5.64 -15.09 -19.34
N GLU A 68 -6.46 -16.06 -18.91
CA GLU A 68 -6.04 -17.07 -17.94
C GLU A 68 -4.89 -17.94 -18.46
N THR A 69 -4.92 -18.28 -19.75
CA THR A 69 -3.85 -19.06 -20.38
C THR A 69 -2.53 -18.29 -20.37
N VAL A 70 -2.53 -17.03 -20.82
CA VAL A 70 -1.34 -16.17 -20.81
C VAL A 70 -0.80 -15.99 -19.39
N ALA A 71 -1.67 -15.72 -18.43
CA ALA A 71 -1.31 -15.53 -17.03
C ALA A 71 -0.70 -16.79 -16.40
N ARG A 72 -1.27 -17.97 -16.66
CA ARG A 72 -0.73 -19.25 -16.19
C ARG A 72 0.62 -19.58 -16.79
N ASP A 73 0.78 -19.39 -18.10
CA ASP A 73 2.04 -19.62 -18.78
C ASP A 73 3.14 -18.73 -18.19
N ARG A 74 2.82 -17.44 -17.98
CA ARG A 74 3.74 -16.50 -17.37
C ARG A 74 4.11 -16.88 -15.93
N LEU A 75 3.13 -17.21 -15.10
CA LEU A 75 3.37 -17.69 -13.73
C LEU A 75 4.23 -18.95 -13.72
N SER A 76 4.01 -19.89 -14.65
CA SER A 76 4.78 -21.12 -14.74
C SER A 76 6.25 -20.86 -15.10
N THR A 77 6.52 -19.89 -15.98
CA THR A 77 7.90 -19.43 -16.28
C THR A 77 8.54 -18.84 -15.03
N LEU A 78 7.89 -17.84 -14.41
CA LEU A 78 8.41 -17.17 -13.21
C LEU A 78 8.66 -18.16 -12.05
N TRP A 79 7.75 -19.11 -11.82
CA TRP A 79 7.90 -20.14 -10.81
C TRP A 79 9.04 -21.12 -11.08
N THR A 80 9.39 -21.34 -12.35
CA THR A 80 10.51 -22.22 -12.72
C THR A 80 11.85 -21.59 -12.33
N ASP A 81 11.96 -20.27 -12.47
CA ASP A 81 13.14 -19.48 -12.14
C ASP A 81 13.19 -19.05 -10.67
N HIS A 82 12.06 -19.19 -9.94
CA HIS A 82 11.97 -18.85 -8.52
C HIS A 82 12.79 -19.80 -7.64
N GLU A 83 13.78 -19.24 -6.96
CA GLU A 83 14.61 -19.94 -5.97
C GLU A 83 14.11 -19.59 -4.56
N GLU A 84 13.64 -20.60 -3.84
CA GLU A 84 13.26 -20.48 -2.44
C GLU A 84 13.62 -21.78 -1.71
N PRO A 85 14.14 -21.72 -0.47
CA PRO A 85 14.54 -22.88 0.32
C PRO A 85 13.34 -23.68 0.87
N PHE A 86 12.50 -24.25 0.01
CA PHE A 86 11.39 -25.11 0.42
C PHE A 86 11.86 -26.32 1.23
N HIS A 87 11.20 -26.62 2.35
CA HIS A 87 11.48 -27.81 3.17
C HIS A 87 11.19 -29.13 2.43
N SER A 88 10.33 -29.12 1.41
CA SER A 88 10.05 -30.31 0.60
C SER A 88 9.52 -29.99 -0.80
N ARG A 89 9.65 -30.97 -1.71
CA ARG A 89 8.98 -30.93 -3.03
C ARG A 89 7.46 -30.88 -2.91
N ALA A 90 6.89 -31.41 -1.83
CA ALA A 90 5.45 -31.37 -1.60
C ALA A 90 4.99 -29.95 -1.25
N GLN A 91 5.75 -29.24 -0.41
CA GLN A 91 5.54 -27.82 -0.10
C GLN A 91 5.66 -26.97 -1.37
N ARG A 92 6.73 -27.14 -2.16
CA ARG A 92 6.87 -26.42 -3.44
C ARG A 92 5.67 -26.64 -4.38
N ARG A 93 5.19 -27.88 -4.52
CA ARG A 93 3.98 -28.17 -5.31
C ARG A 93 2.70 -27.62 -4.70
N HIS A 94 2.63 -27.47 -3.38
CA HIS A 94 1.48 -26.87 -2.72
C HIS A 94 1.45 -25.38 -2.98
N GLU A 95 2.53 -24.65 -2.72
CA GLU A 95 2.60 -23.20 -2.95
C GLU A 95 2.34 -22.85 -4.41
N ARG A 96 2.91 -23.61 -5.37
CA ARG A 96 2.58 -23.44 -6.80
C ARG A 96 1.08 -23.54 -7.08
N ARG A 97 0.42 -24.57 -6.54
CA ARG A 97 -1.03 -24.77 -6.75
C ARG A 97 -1.85 -23.65 -6.12
N VAL A 98 -1.39 -23.09 -5.00
CA VAL A 98 -2.04 -21.93 -4.39
C VAL A 98 -1.94 -20.73 -5.31
N LEU A 99 -0.75 -20.41 -5.85
CA LEU A 99 -0.59 -19.29 -6.79
C LEU A 99 -1.43 -19.48 -8.06
N GLU A 100 -1.45 -20.69 -8.63
CA GLU A 100 -2.27 -21.02 -9.80
C GLU A 100 -3.78 -20.88 -9.51
N ALA A 101 -4.23 -21.24 -8.31
CA ALA A 101 -5.63 -21.09 -7.90
C ALA A 101 -6.00 -19.62 -7.65
N THR A 102 -5.13 -18.84 -7.00
CA THR A 102 -5.34 -17.39 -6.79
C THR A 102 -5.40 -16.66 -8.12
N LEU A 103 -4.51 -16.99 -9.07
CA LEU A 103 -4.52 -16.43 -10.42
C LEU A 103 -5.83 -16.72 -11.14
N ALA A 104 -6.27 -17.98 -11.12
CA ALA A 104 -7.51 -18.41 -11.75
C ALA A 104 -8.72 -17.66 -11.17
N ALA A 105 -8.76 -17.52 -9.84
CA ALA A 105 -9.84 -16.82 -9.17
C ALA A 105 -9.87 -15.30 -9.46
N TYR A 106 -8.71 -14.65 -9.59
CA TYR A 106 -8.63 -13.27 -10.08
C TYR A 106 -9.22 -13.15 -11.50
N VAL A 107 -8.78 -14.00 -12.42
CA VAL A 107 -9.22 -13.95 -13.82
C VAL A 107 -10.72 -14.24 -13.96
N GLU A 108 -11.20 -15.26 -13.23
CA GLU A 108 -12.62 -15.63 -13.22
C GLU A 108 -13.51 -14.48 -12.77
N ARG A 109 -13.06 -13.72 -11.77
CA ARG A 109 -13.94 -12.80 -11.06
C ARG A 109 -13.89 -11.38 -11.59
N VAL A 110 -12.71 -10.89 -11.95
CA VAL A 110 -12.51 -9.48 -12.35
C VAL A 110 -11.57 -9.30 -13.54
N GLY A 111 -10.76 -10.31 -13.90
CA GLY A 111 -9.70 -10.16 -14.88
C GLY A 111 -10.16 -9.66 -16.25
N GLY A 112 -11.25 -10.23 -16.80
CA GLY A 112 -11.79 -9.78 -18.09
C GLY A 112 -12.36 -8.36 -18.07
N GLU A 113 -13.03 -7.98 -16.97
CA GLU A 113 -13.54 -6.60 -16.80
C GLU A 113 -12.39 -5.60 -16.72
N HIS A 114 -11.37 -5.91 -15.93
CA HIS A 114 -10.19 -5.06 -15.78
C HIS A 114 -9.41 -4.96 -17.08
N ALA A 115 -9.17 -6.08 -17.79
CA ALA A 115 -8.50 -6.09 -19.09
C ALA A 115 -9.24 -5.23 -20.12
N GLY A 116 -10.57 -5.39 -20.23
CA GLY A 116 -11.39 -4.55 -21.11
C GLY A 116 -11.41 -3.08 -20.70
N GLY A 117 -11.33 -2.78 -19.39
CA GLY A 117 -11.20 -1.42 -18.88
C GLY A 117 -9.86 -0.78 -19.21
N ILE A 118 -8.78 -1.55 -19.22
CA ILE A 118 -7.47 -1.09 -19.66
C ILE A 118 -7.48 -0.84 -21.18
N GLU A 119 -8.06 -1.73 -21.97
CA GLU A 119 -8.17 -1.56 -23.42
C GLU A 119 -8.94 -0.28 -23.78
N ARG A 120 -10.09 -0.04 -23.13
CA ARG A 120 -10.86 1.20 -23.29
C ARG A 120 -10.03 2.43 -22.96
N LEU A 121 -9.34 2.40 -21.81
CA LEU A 121 -8.52 3.51 -21.37
C LEU A 121 -7.33 3.76 -22.31
N ALA A 122 -6.72 2.70 -22.85
CA ALA A 122 -5.62 2.80 -23.81
C ALA A 122 -6.06 3.38 -25.17
N ALA A 123 -7.31 3.14 -25.59
CA ALA A 123 -7.87 3.73 -26.78
C ALA A 123 -8.04 5.26 -26.64
N ASP A 124 -8.39 5.74 -25.44
CA ASP A 124 -8.53 7.15 -25.12
C ASP A 124 -7.17 7.82 -24.84
N ALA A 125 -6.24 7.09 -24.21
CA ALA A 125 -4.94 7.57 -23.76
C ALA A 125 -3.81 7.28 -24.76
N THR A 126 -3.53 8.21 -25.68
CA THR A 126 -2.36 8.06 -26.55
C THR A 126 -1.07 8.36 -25.78
N ARG A 127 -0.43 7.28 -25.25
CA ARG A 127 1.02 7.15 -24.84
C ARG A 127 1.33 6.92 -23.36
N ASP A 128 0.34 6.86 -22.48
CA ASP A 128 0.61 6.64 -21.06
C ASP A 128 0.66 5.15 -20.69
N GLU A 129 1.69 4.72 -19.94
CA GLU A 129 1.79 3.34 -19.44
C GLU A 129 0.69 3.08 -18.41
N LEU A 130 -0.23 2.16 -18.66
CA LEU A 130 -1.39 1.87 -17.80
C LEU A 130 -1.17 0.68 -16.86
N ILE A 131 -0.13 -0.11 -17.09
CA ILE A 131 0.12 -1.37 -16.38
C ILE A 131 1.56 -1.39 -15.88
N GLY A 132 1.71 -1.51 -14.57
CA GLY A 132 2.94 -1.73 -13.84
C GLY A 132 3.40 -3.19 -13.85
N PRO A 133 4.27 -3.58 -12.91
CA PRO A 133 3.75 -3.74 -11.55
C PRO A 133 3.91 -2.47 -10.71
N GLU A 134 4.87 -1.60 -10.98
CA GLU A 134 5.15 -0.42 -10.16
C GLU A 134 4.80 0.87 -10.91
N LEU A 135 3.54 1.01 -11.33
CA LEU A 135 3.12 2.20 -12.03
C LEU A 135 3.16 3.40 -11.08
N PRO A 136 4.00 4.43 -11.36
CA PRO A 136 4.21 5.51 -10.42
C PRO A 136 3.01 6.46 -10.41
N LEU A 137 2.62 6.85 -9.20
CA LEU A 137 1.71 7.94 -8.89
C LEU A 137 2.41 8.83 -7.88
N SER A 138 2.06 10.11 -7.86
CA SER A 138 2.57 11.02 -6.85
C SER A 138 1.54 12.07 -6.50
N SER A 139 1.67 12.62 -5.30
CA SER A 139 0.92 13.76 -4.81
C SER A 139 1.88 14.85 -4.40
N THR A 140 1.57 16.10 -4.74
CA THR A 140 2.33 17.27 -4.27
C THR A 140 1.59 17.91 -3.11
N LEU A 141 2.24 17.97 -1.95
CA LEU A 141 1.66 18.45 -0.71
C LEU A 141 2.30 19.76 -0.28
N GLU A 142 1.48 20.75 0.06
CA GLU A 142 1.95 21.97 0.73
C GLU A 142 2.20 21.67 2.21
N LEU A 143 3.41 21.97 2.69
CA LEU A 143 3.76 21.76 4.09
C LEU A 143 3.18 22.87 4.98
N PRO A 144 2.81 22.54 6.23
CA PRO A 144 2.37 23.54 7.19
C PRO A 144 3.50 24.53 7.50
N GLU A 145 3.16 25.81 7.69
CA GLU A 145 4.14 26.83 8.06
C GLU A 145 4.81 26.48 9.41
N PRO A 146 6.15 26.63 9.52
CA PRO A 146 6.83 26.39 10.78
C PRO A 146 6.30 27.34 11.86
N ALA A 147 6.17 26.83 13.09
CA ALA A 147 5.73 27.56 14.27
C ALA A 147 6.76 28.65 14.65
N GLY A 148 6.80 29.73 13.89
CA GLY A 148 7.82 30.78 14.00
C GLY A 148 7.57 32.05 13.20
N GLY A 149 6.48 32.12 12.42
CA GLY A 149 6.12 33.30 11.62
C GLY A 149 7.10 33.49 10.47
N ALA A 150 6.88 32.76 9.38
CA ALA A 150 7.57 33.03 8.12
C ALA A 150 7.12 34.38 7.55
N ASP A 151 8.00 35.02 6.77
CA ASP A 151 7.67 36.22 5.99
C ASP A 151 6.50 35.87 5.06
N PRO A 152 5.38 36.63 5.02
CA PRO A 152 4.22 36.33 4.17
C PRO A 152 4.52 36.24 2.66
N ASP A 153 5.72 36.64 2.24
CA ASP A 153 6.22 36.51 0.86
C ASP A 153 7.10 35.24 0.65
N SER A 154 7.25 34.37 1.65
CA SER A 154 7.99 33.11 1.49
C SER A 154 7.16 32.11 0.68
N GLU A 155 7.74 31.51 -0.36
CA GLU A 155 7.11 30.42 -1.09
C GLU A 155 6.79 29.27 -0.12
N ARG A 156 5.56 28.76 -0.16
CA ARG A 156 5.17 27.60 0.64
C ARG A 156 6.04 26.42 0.23
N GLU A 157 6.65 25.77 1.21
CA GLU A 157 7.44 24.58 0.96
C GLU A 157 6.52 23.43 0.53
N THR A 158 6.89 22.76 -0.56
CA THR A 158 6.13 21.64 -1.11
C THR A 158 6.98 20.38 -1.11
N VAL A 159 6.36 19.25 -0.79
CA VAL A 159 6.97 17.92 -0.85
C VAL A 159 6.21 17.05 -1.84
N THR A 160 6.94 16.20 -2.57
CA THR A 160 6.31 15.16 -3.40
C THR A 160 6.25 13.87 -2.59
N ILE A 161 5.10 13.21 -2.58
CA ILE A 161 4.92 11.90 -1.96
C ILE A 161 4.60 10.89 -3.05
N ASP A 162 5.44 9.87 -3.17
CA ASP A 162 5.35 8.83 -4.20
C ASP A 162 4.56 7.61 -3.70
N ALA A 163 3.74 7.08 -4.60
CA ALA A 163 2.98 5.85 -4.44
C ALA A 163 3.04 5.02 -5.73
N THR A 164 2.67 3.75 -5.63
CA THR A 164 2.58 2.86 -6.80
C THR A 164 1.26 2.10 -6.82
N VAL A 165 0.78 1.85 -8.03
CA VAL A 165 -0.32 0.93 -8.32
C VAL A 165 0.15 -0.08 -9.36
N ASP A 166 -0.51 -1.22 -9.43
CA ASP A 166 -0.22 -2.27 -10.40
C ASP A 166 -0.75 -1.98 -11.78
N TYR A 167 -1.93 -1.38 -11.87
CA TYR A 167 -2.49 -0.93 -13.14
C TYR A 167 -3.62 0.06 -12.90
N VAL A 168 -4.01 0.73 -13.97
CA VAL A 168 -5.14 1.65 -14.01
C VAL A 168 -6.09 1.21 -15.12
N TYR A 169 -7.37 1.13 -14.82
CA TYR A 169 -8.41 0.79 -15.79
C TYR A 169 -9.60 1.75 -15.72
N ASP A 170 -10.40 1.76 -16.79
CA ASP A 170 -11.65 2.52 -16.85
C ASP A 170 -12.86 1.61 -16.60
N ASP A 171 -13.62 1.88 -15.53
CA ASP A 171 -14.90 1.19 -15.25
C ASP A 171 -16.10 1.84 -15.97
N GLY A 172 -15.86 2.91 -16.72
CA GLY A 172 -16.84 3.71 -17.46
C GLY A 172 -17.29 4.97 -16.71
N SER A 173 -17.32 4.92 -15.38
CA SER A 173 -17.63 6.07 -14.52
C SER A 173 -16.39 6.68 -13.88
N SER A 174 -15.38 5.85 -13.64
CA SER A 174 -14.20 6.15 -12.85
C SER A 174 -12.93 5.62 -13.51
N ILE A 175 -11.84 6.32 -13.25
CA ILE A 175 -10.49 5.78 -13.38
C ILE A 175 -10.14 5.07 -12.07
N VAL A 176 -9.80 3.79 -12.17
CA VAL A 176 -9.55 2.94 -11.02
C VAL A 176 -8.08 2.53 -11.01
N GLY A 177 -7.34 2.94 -9.99
CA GLY A 177 -6.01 2.38 -9.70
C GLY A 177 -6.16 1.11 -8.87
N VAL A 178 -5.47 0.04 -9.26
CA VAL A 178 -5.49 -1.24 -8.54
C VAL A 178 -4.11 -1.54 -7.99
N ARG A 179 -4.03 -1.97 -6.73
CA ARG A 179 -2.81 -2.49 -6.11
C ARG A 179 -3.05 -3.90 -5.58
N PHE A 180 -2.18 -4.82 -5.93
CA PHE A 180 -2.10 -6.13 -5.32
C PHE A 180 -1.33 -6.02 -3.99
N VAL A 181 -1.93 -6.54 -2.92
CA VAL A 181 -1.33 -6.56 -1.58
C VAL A 181 -1.24 -7.98 -1.05
N PRO A 182 -0.30 -8.32 -0.17
CA PRO A 182 -0.28 -9.63 0.47
C PRO A 182 -1.56 -9.91 1.26
N THR A 183 -2.01 -8.93 2.05
CA THR A 183 -3.24 -8.99 2.85
C THR A 183 -3.84 -7.60 2.95
N LEU A 184 -5.14 -7.53 3.20
CA LEU A 184 -5.80 -6.27 3.54
C LEU A 184 -5.59 -5.89 5.01
N ALA A 185 -4.77 -6.62 5.79
CA ALA A 185 -4.73 -6.51 7.26
C ALA A 185 -4.41 -5.11 7.75
N PRO A 186 -3.53 -4.34 7.06
CA PRO A 186 -3.27 -2.96 7.39
C PRO A 186 -4.49 -2.04 7.32
N LEU A 187 -5.55 -2.39 6.58
CA LEU A 187 -6.80 -1.63 6.61
C LEU A 187 -7.48 -1.75 7.99
N GLY A 188 -7.29 -2.86 8.71
CA GLY A 188 -7.87 -3.08 10.02
C GLY A 188 -9.40 -2.82 10.03
N PRO A 189 -9.91 -1.98 10.95
CA PRO A 189 -11.32 -1.61 11.03
C PRO A 189 -11.87 -0.90 9.77
N LEU A 190 -10.99 -0.28 8.97
CA LEU A 190 -11.38 0.41 7.74
C LEU A 190 -12.10 -0.55 6.78
N ARG A 191 -11.71 -1.83 6.74
CA ARG A 191 -12.34 -2.85 5.88
C ARG A 191 -13.86 -2.97 6.07
N TYR A 192 -14.35 -2.72 7.29
CA TYR A 192 -15.73 -3.02 7.69
C TYR A 192 -16.58 -1.77 7.91
N ARG A 193 -16.00 -0.58 7.71
CA ARG A 193 -16.65 0.68 8.03
C ARG A 193 -17.12 1.37 6.77
N SER A 194 -18.28 2.00 6.85
CA SER A 194 -18.96 2.60 5.71
C SER A 194 -19.20 4.10 5.86
N GLU A 195 -18.78 4.70 6.97
CA GLU A 195 -19.02 6.09 7.29
C GLU A 195 -17.76 6.70 7.90
N TRP A 196 -17.35 7.86 7.37
CA TRP A 196 -16.21 8.61 7.88
C TRP A 196 -16.52 9.27 9.24
N GLU A 197 -17.70 9.89 9.34
CA GLU A 197 -18.14 10.56 10.56
C GLU A 197 -18.33 9.57 11.72
N GLY A 198 -17.83 9.93 12.90
CA GLY A 198 -17.82 9.07 14.09
C GLY A 198 -16.66 8.09 14.09
N ASP A 199 -16.97 6.83 13.81
CA ASP A 199 -16.12 5.66 14.04
C ASP A 199 -14.68 5.77 13.49
N VAL A 200 -14.52 6.26 12.25
CA VAL A 200 -13.20 6.39 11.59
C VAL A 200 -12.50 7.66 12.03
N ALA A 201 -13.19 8.80 12.05
CA ALA A 201 -12.62 10.09 12.43
C ALA A 201 -12.10 10.13 13.88
N GLU A 202 -12.83 9.52 14.82
CA GLU A 202 -12.42 9.42 16.23
C GLU A 202 -11.13 8.61 16.35
N ARG A 203 -11.09 7.37 15.83
CA ARG A 203 -9.89 6.52 15.89
C ARG A 203 -8.68 7.11 15.19
N PHE A 204 -8.91 7.72 14.02
CA PHE A 204 -7.86 8.43 13.29
C PHE A 204 -7.26 9.56 14.14
N THR A 205 -8.09 10.34 14.81
CA THR A 205 -7.64 11.45 15.67
C THR A 205 -6.93 10.93 16.90
N ASP A 206 -7.48 9.91 17.56
CA ASP A 206 -6.93 9.27 18.74
C ASP A 206 -5.55 8.68 18.47
N HIS A 207 -5.32 8.11 17.27
CA HIS A 207 -3.98 7.67 16.88
C HIS A 207 -2.97 8.80 16.97
N PHE A 208 -3.32 10.08 16.78
CA PHE A 208 -2.37 11.21 16.90
C PHE A 208 -2.43 11.93 18.25
N ASP A 209 -3.28 11.51 19.16
CA ASP A 209 -3.35 12.05 20.52
C ASP A 209 -2.29 11.34 21.40
N THR A 210 -1.45 12.11 22.08
CA THR A 210 -0.44 11.56 23.01
C THR A 210 -1.11 11.01 24.27
N ASP A 211 -2.27 11.54 24.65
CA ASP A 211 -2.99 11.15 25.86
C ASP A 211 -3.94 9.95 25.64
N SER A 212 -4.20 9.57 24.38
CA SER A 212 -5.06 8.43 24.02
C SER A 212 -4.27 7.13 23.93
N ASP A 213 -4.73 6.04 24.55
CA ASP A 213 -4.09 4.72 24.45
C ASP A 213 -4.17 4.07 23.05
N THR A 214 -4.84 4.70 22.10
CA THR A 214 -4.97 4.20 20.72
C THR A 214 -3.63 4.25 19.97
N PHE A 215 -3.24 3.10 19.40
CA PHE A 215 -2.09 2.97 18.51
C PHE A 215 -2.46 2.17 17.25
N GLU A 216 -3.02 2.85 16.24
CA GLU A 216 -3.44 2.25 14.96
C GLU A 216 -2.63 2.79 13.75
N PRO A 217 -1.30 2.56 13.66
CA PRO A 217 -0.49 3.09 12.55
C PRO A 217 -0.89 2.54 11.17
N ASP A 218 -1.33 1.28 11.11
CA ASP A 218 -1.71 0.57 9.89
C ASP A 218 -2.93 1.21 9.17
N PRO A 219 -4.09 1.40 9.84
CA PRO A 219 -5.22 2.13 9.27
C PRO A 219 -4.87 3.56 8.84
N VAL A 220 -4.10 4.29 9.66
CA VAL A 220 -3.68 5.66 9.37
C VAL A 220 -2.80 5.71 8.13
N GLY A 221 -1.82 4.82 8.02
CA GLY A 221 -0.95 4.71 6.86
C GLY A 221 -1.73 4.34 5.59
N SER A 222 -2.80 3.55 5.71
CA SER A 222 -3.69 3.23 4.60
C SER A 222 -4.55 4.41 4.14
N LEU A 223 -4.97 5.27 5.06
CA LEU A 223 -5.64 6.54 4.71
C LEU A 223 -4.67 7.50 4.00
N PHE A 224 -3.42 7.58 4.44
CA PHE A 224 -2.38 8.36 3.77
C PHE A 224 -2.05 7.82 2.37
N GLU A 225 -1.87 6.51 2.22
CA GLU A 225 -1.68 5.90 0.90
C GLU A 225 -2.86 6.24 -0.02
N THR A 226 -4.09 6.04 0.46
CA THR A 226 -5.30 6.32 -0.31
C THR A 226 -5.36 7.80 -0.71
N ALA A 227 -4.91 8.70 0.17
CA ALA A 227 -4.87 10.11 -0.12
C ALA A 227 -3.94 10.42 -1.30
N VAL A 228 -2.70 9.94 -1.21
CA VAL A 228 -1.65 10.13 -2.23
C VAL A 228 -2.04 9.48 -3.56
N VAL A 229 -2.53 8.24 -3.54
CA VAL A 229 -2.93 7.51 -4.75
C VAL A 229 -4.08 8.20 -5.47
N LEU A 230 -5.11 8.64 -4.73
CA LEU A 230 -6.26 9.31 -5.36
C LEU A 230 -5.87 10.67 -5.95
N ASP A 231 -4.95 11.41 -5.34
CA ASP A 231 -4.44 12.65 -5.89
C ASP A 231 -3.59 12.41 -7.16
N GLY A 232 -2.72 11.40 -7.14
CA GLY A 232 -1.98 10.98 -8.33
C GLY A 232 -2.89 10.50 -9.46
N LEU A 233 -3.98 9.79 -9.15
CA LEU A 233 -4.98 9.38 -10.14
C LEU A 233 -5.75 10.58 -10.72
N ARG A 234 -6.01 11.64 -9.94
CA ARG A 234 -6.63 12.87 -10.46
C ARG A 234 -5.69 13.61 -11.40
N THR A 235 -4.42 13.77 -11.02
CA THR A 235 -3.39 14.34 -11.90
C THR A 235 -3.31 13.56 -13.20
N ARG A 236 -3.36 12.23 -13.12
CA ARG A 236 -3.36 11.35 -14.28
C ARG A 236 -4.64 11.48 -15.11
N ARG A 237 -5.82 11.52 -14.49
CA ARG A 237 -7.10 11.76 -15.16
C ARG A 237 -7.05 13.05 -15.98
N ASP A 238 -6.55 14.13 -15.36
CA ASP A 238 -6.48 15.45 -15.96
C ASP A 238 -5.51 15.45 -17.15
N ARG A 239 -4.36 14.77 -17.03
CA ARG A 239 -3.40 14.56 -18.12
C ARG A 239 -4.00 13.76 -19.28
N LEU A 240 -4.88 12.80 -18.98
CA LEU A 240 -5.58 11.99 -19.98
C LEU A 240 -6.82 12.68 -20.57
N GLU A 241 -7.13 13.91 -20.14
CA GLU A 241 -8.30 14.68 -20.60
C GLU A 241 -9.64 13.95 -20.39
N LEU A 242 -9.73 13.11 -19.36
CA LEU A 242 -10.89 12.24 -19.10
C LEU A 242 -12.05 12.94 -18.36
N GLY A 243 -12.07 14.27 -18.39
CA GLY A 243 -13.18 15.11 -17.91
C GLY A 243 -13.60 14.84 -16.46
N ASP A 244 -14.91 14.73 -16.24
CA ASP A 244 -15.54 14.61 -14.92
C ASP A 244 -15.50 13.19 -14.33
N ARG A 245 -14.70 12.26 -14.89
CA ARG A 245 -14.57 10.91 -14.33
C ARG A 245 -14.07 10.97 -12.88
N THR A 246 -14.63 10.13 -12.03
CA THR A 246 -14.18 9.98 -10.64
C THR A 246 -12.90 9.16 -10.58
N CYS A 247 -12.17 9.24 -9.47
CA CYS A 247 -10.98 8.41 -9.23
C CYS A 247 -11.27 7.44 -8.09
N ARG A 248 -10.88 6.18 -8.26
CA ARG A 248 -11.05 5.11 -7.26
C ARG A 248 -9.74 4.39 -7.06
N TYR A 249 -9.54 3.88 -5.85
CA TYR A 249 -8.39 3.06 -5.50
C TYR A 249 -8.88 1.72 -4.96
N VAL A 250 -8.36 0.61 -5.46
CA VAL A 250 -8.75 -0.74 -5.05
C VAL A 250 -7.51 -1.53 -4.65
N GLN A 251 -7.57 -2.17 -3.49
CA GLN A 251 -6.56 -3.14 -3.05
C GLN A 251 -7.10 -4.56 -3.21
N ILE A 252 -6.32 -5.45 -3.83
CA ILE A 252 -6.67 -6.85 -4.04
C ILE A 252 -5.68 -7.73 -3.27
N PRO A 253 -6.12 -8.50 -2.26
CA PRO A 253 -5.25 -9.40 -1.54
C PRO A 253 -4.85 -10.60 -2.41
N LEU A 254 -3.57 -10.95 -2.44
CA LEU A 254 -3.04 -12.12 -3.16
C LEU A 254 -2.59 -13.26 -2.23
N ALA A 255 -2.43 -12.98 -0.94
CA ALA A 255 -1.99 -13.94 0.07
C ALA A 255 -2.81 -13.88 1.38
N ASP A 256 -3.98 -13.24 1.41
CA ASP A 256 -4.80 -13.17 2.62
C ASP A 256 -5.35 -14.57 2.94
N ARG A 257 -4.63 -15.25 3.83
CA ARG A 257 -4.91 -16.61 4.30
C ARG A 257 -5.51 -16.59 5.71
N SER A 258 -5.82 -15.41 6.25
CA SER A 258 -6.29 -15.25 7.64
C SER A 258 -7.66 -15.89 7.92
N GLY A 259 -8.36 -16.39 6.89
CA GLY A 259 -9.57 -17.21 7.02
C GLY A 259 -9.47 -18.66 6.52
N THR A 260 -8.36 -19.10 5.90
CA THR A 260 -8.23 -20.53 5.53
C THR A 260 -7.97 -21.36 6.78
N ALA A 261 -9.05 -21.92 7.32
CA ALA A 261 -9.00 -22.97 8.33
C ALA A 261 -8.12 -24.12 7.81
N VAL A 262 -6.85 -24.12 8.19
CA VAL A 262 -5.99 -25.28 8.04
C VAL A 262 -6.46 -26.30 9.09
N ASN A 263 -7.54 -27.01 8.77
CA ASN A 263 -7.96 -28.18 9.53
C ASN A 263 -6.92 -29.27 9.30
N TRP A 264 -5.88 -29.29 10.15
CA TRP A 264 -4.96 -30.40 10.29
C TRP A 264 -5.69 -31.60 10.93
N VAL A 265 -6.59 -32.24 10.20
CA VAL A 265 -7.18 -33.52 10.60
C VAL A 265 -6.87 -34.57 9.54
N ARG A 266 -5.87 -35.39 9.87
CA ARG A 266 -5.57 -36.75 9.37
C ARG A 266 -6.18 -37.16 8.02
N GLU A 267 -5.30 -37.35 7.04
CA GLU A 267 -5.46 -38.22 5.85
C GLU A 267 -6.59 -37.90 4.84
N THR A 268 -7.17 -36.71 4.90
CA THR A 268 -8.02 -36.18 3.81
C THR A 268 -7.68 -34.71 3.56
N VAL A 269 -6.90 -34.45 2.53
CA VAL A 269 -6.66 -33.08 2.03
C VAL A 269 -7.91 -32.66 1.28
N GLU A 270 -8.85 -32.04 1.98
CA GLU A 270 -9.96 -31.33 1.32
C GLU A 270 -9.38 -30.08 0.63
N THR A 271 -9.07 -30.21 -0.65
CA THR A 271 -8.74 -29.11 -1.58
C THR A 271 -9.98 -28.31 -1.95
N ASN A 272 -10.70 -27.80 -0.95
CA ASN A 272 -11.72 -26.78 -1.17
C ASN A 272 -11.22 -25.49 -0.51
N LEU A 273 -10.41 -24.74 -1.27
CA LEU A 273 -10.18 -23.33 -1.00
C LEU A 273 -11.52 -22.62 -1.26
N GLU A 274 -12.28 -22.32 -0.21
CA GLU A 274 -13.42 -21.42 -0.34
C GLU A 274 -12.88 -20.03 -0.73
N VAL A 275 -13.22 -19.61 -1.95
CA VAL A 275 -12.83 -18.37 -2.63
C VAL A 275 -13.57 -17.19 -1.99
N VAL A 276 -13.44 -16.99 -0.68
CA VAL A 276 -14.25 -16.01 0.06
C VAL A 276 -13.59 -14.62 0.11
N ASP A 277 -12.29 -14.48 -0.12
CA ASP A 277 -11.57 -13.24 0.26
C ASP A 277 -10.95 -12.42 -0.89
N LEU A 278 -11.16 -12.77 -2.16
CA LEU A 278 -10.59 -11.98 -3.26
C LEU A 278 -11.37 -10.71 -3.60
N THR A 279 -12.53 -10.48 -2.97
CA THR A 279 -13.53 -9.52 -3.46
C THR A 279 -14.54 -8.99 -2.44
N ASP A 280 -14.24 -8.99 -1.14
CA ASP A 280 -14.77 -7.87 -0.36
C ASP A 280 -13.99 -6.64 -0.82
N VAL A 281 -14.40 -6.15 -1.99
CA VAL A 281 -13.83 -5.02 -2.72
C VAL A 281 -13.93 -3.83 -1.81
N TYR A 282 -12.80 -3.36 -1.30
CA TYR A 282 -12.78 -2.22 -0.43
C TYR A 282 -11.69 -1.24 -0.88
N VAL A 283 -12.08 -0.22 -1.62
CA VAL A 283 -12.19 1.18 -1.20
C VAL A 283 -13.06 1.88 -2.27
N ASP A 284 -14.31 2.14 -1.93
CA ASP A 284 -15.25 2.88 -2.78
C ASP A 284 -15.12 4.39 -2.48
N HIS A 285 -15.22 5.20 -3.54
CA HIS A 285 -15.44 6.64 -3.46
C HIS A 285 -16.72 6.96 -2.66
N HIS A 286 -17.66 6.01 -2.53
CA HIS A 286 -18.93 6.21 -1.82
C HIS A 286 -18.99 5.73 -0.36
N THR A 287 -18.13 4.84 0.11
CA THR A 287 -18.18 4.38 1.52
C THR A 287 -17.22 5.13 2.45
N TYR A 288 -16.19 5.80 1.93
CA TYR A 288 -15.54 6.92 2.63
C TYR A 288 -16.01 8.24 2.06
N GLY A 289 -17.33 8.45 2.01
CA GLY A 289 -17.95 9.67 1.54
C GLY A 289 -17.63 10.87 2.43
N MET A 290 -16.35 11.25 2.52
CA MET A 290 -15.96 12.63 2.80
C MET A 290 -16.37 13.44 1.58
N THR A 291 -17.04 14.56 1.80
CA THR A 291 -16.95 15.65 0.83
C THR A 291 -15.47 15.99 0.67
N HIS A 292 -15.04 16.29 -0.56
CA HIS A 292 -13.64 16.61 -0.87
C HIS A 292 -13.01 17.59 0.15
N ASP A 293 -13.79 18.58 0.57
CA ASP A 293 -13.38 19.60 1.55
C ASP A 293 -13.07 19.05 2.95
N HIS A 294 -13.76 17.98 3.39
CA HIS A 294 -13.55 17.40 4.72
C HIS A 294 -12.31 16.49 4.79
N ARG A 295 -12.00 15.81 3.68
CA ARG A 295 -10.76 15.05 3.51
C ARG A 295 -9.54 15.96 3.56
N ASN A 296 -9.61 17.07 2.85
CA ASN A 296 -8.52 18.04 2.74
C ASN A 296 -8.17 18.70 4.08
N GLY A 297 -9.12 18.85 5.01
CA GLY A 297 -8.84 19.48 6.31
C GLY A 297 -8.37 18.54 7.43
N THR A 298 -8.46 17.21 7.28
CA THR A 298 -8.15 16.27 8.38
C THR A 298 -7.04 15.29 8.02
N VAL A 299 -7.18 14.61 6.89
CA VAL A 299 -6.16 13.63 6.45
C VAL A 299 -4.96 14.36 5.87
N ASP A 300 -5.19 15.32 4.98
CA ASP A 300 -4.09 16.01 4.28
C ASP A 300 -3.30 16.92 5.25
N ASP A 301 -3.96 17.58 6.21
CA ASP A 301 -3.29 18.34 7.29
C ASP A 301 -2.42 17.46 8.21
N ARG A 302 -2.84 16.21 8.48
CA ARG A 302 -2.06 15.25 9.26
C ARG A 302 -0.92 14.69 8.44
N LEU A 303 -1.18 14.36 7.17
CA LEU A 303 -0.17 13.95 6.20
C LEU A 303 0.92 15.01 6.08
N GLY A 304 0.56 16.29 5.96
CA GLY A 304 1.49 17.41 5.87
C GLY A 304 2.35 17.58 7.11
N ARG A 305 1.78 17.40 8.31
CA ARG A 305 2.55 17.41 9.56
C ARG A 305 3.52 16.24 9.67
N VAL A 306 3.09 15.03 9.32
CA VAL A 306 3.96 13.85 9.33
C VAL A 306 5.08 14.01 8.31
N ALA A 307 4.77 14.45 7.08
CA ALA A 307 5.76 14.70 6.05
C ALA A 307 6.77 15.79 6.47
N SER A 308 6.30 16.91 7.02
CA SER A 308 7.17 17.97 7.54
C SER A 308 8.10 17.47 8.66
N GLY A 309 7.59 16.65 9.57
CA GLY A 309 8.39 16.01 10.62
C GLY A 309 9.47 15.07 10.06
N LEU A 310 9.15 14.34 8.99
CA LEU A 310 10.11 13.45 8.33
C LEU A 310 11.24 14.20 7.61
N LEU A 311 10.95 15.34 7.01
CA LEU A 311 11.97 16.17 6.36
C LEU A 311 12.86 16.89 7.38
N SER A 312 12.28 17.32 8.50
CA SER A 312 12.98 18.15 9.48
C SER A 312 13.83 17.34 10.49
N GLY A 313 13.42 16.10 10.79
CA GLY A 313 13.91 15.39 11.97
C GLY A 313 13.68 16.18 13.29
N PRO A 314 14.21 15.73 14.43
CA PRO A 314 14.85 14.44 14.69
C PRO A 314 13.82 13.29 14.73
N PHE A 315 14.21 12.09 14.29
CA PHE A 315 13.39 10.88 14.28
C PHE A 315 13.26 10.25 15.68
N ASP A 316 12.85 11.05 16.67
CA ASP A 316 12.79 10.66 18.08
C ASP A 316 11.47 9.91 18.39
N PRO A 317 11.53 8.63 18.82
CA PRO A 317 10.33 7.87 19.19
C PRO A 317 9.85 8.13 20.64
N SER A 318 10.53 8.97 21.41
CA SER A 318 10.33 9.12 22.86
C SER A 318 8.90 9.44 23.27
N ASP A 319 8.18 10.26 22.49
CA ASP A 319 6.81 10.69 22.80
C ASP A 319 5.80 9.52 22.86
N ARG A 320 6.15 8.37 22.25
CA ARG A 320 5.26 7.20 22.13
C ARG A 320 5.97 5.88 22.39
N TRP A 321 7.11 5.95 23.06
CA TRP A 321 8.01 4.82 23.20
C TRP A 321 7.33 3.57 23.75
N ASP A 322 6.51 3.69 24.80
CA ASP A 322 5.85 2.53 25.41
C ASP A 322 4.97 1.77 24.42
N ARG A 323 4.21 2.49 23.58
CA ARG A 323 3.34 1.89 22.54
C ARG A 323 4.16 1.29 21.39
N ILE A 324 5.21 1.98 20.97
CA ILE A 324 6.14 1.52 19.93
C ILE A 324 6.84 0.23 20.39
N ALA A 325 7.30 0.20 21.64
CA ALA A 325 7.95 -0.95 22.24
C ALA A 325 7.02 -2.16 22.34
N GLU A 326 5.74 -1.94 22.69
CA GLU A 326 4.75 -3.01 22.77
C GLU A 326 4.32 -3.54 21.40
N HIS A 327 4.11 -2.67 20.41
CA HIS A 327 3.44 -3.03 19.16
C HIS A 327 4.36 -3.14 17.94
N ALA A 328 5.46 -2.38 17.87
CA ALA A 328 6.32 -2.33 16.70
C ALA A 328 7.67 -3.06 16.92
N CYS A 329 8.24 -3.00 18.12
CA CYS A 329 9.53 -3.65 18.41
C CYS A 329 9.55 -5.18 18.34
N PRO A 330 8.51 -5.95 18.72
CA PRO A 330 8.59 -7.41 18.78
C PRO A 330 8.92 -8.11 17.45
N THR A 331 8.64 -7.46 16.33
CA THR A 331 8.88 -7.96 14.97
C THR A 331 9.72 -6.98 14.15
N CYS A 332 10.59 -6.22 14.82
CA CYS A 332 11.42 -5.22 14.16
C CYS A 332 12.87 -5.70 14.05
N ASP A 333 13.33 -5.85 12.83
CA ASP A 333 14.65 -6.37 12.47
C ASP A 333 15.79 -5.44 12.90
N TYR A 334 15.45 -4.17 13.08
CA TYR A 334 16.36 -3.14 13.57
C TYR A 334 16.56 -3.15 15.10
N THR A 335 15.84 -3.99 15.86
CA THR A 335 15.97 -4.03 17.33
C THR A 335 17.41 -4.26 17.80
N VAL A 336 18.19 -5.02 17.03
CA VAL A 336 19.60 -5.34 17.34
C VAL A 336 20.54 -4.13 17.30
N CYS A 337 20.18 -3.07 16.57
CA CYS A 337 20.98 -1.84 16.43
C CYS A 337 20.25 -0.58 16.93
N CYS A 338 18.98 -0.72 17.34
CA CYS A 338 18.15 0.37 17.83
C CYS A 338 18.59 0.83 19.22
N GLN A 339 19.10 2.07 19.31
CA GLN A 339 19.59 2.65 20.56
C GLN A 339 18.47 2.81 21.60
N ASP A 340 17.26 3.18 21.17
CA ASP A 340 16.11 3.38 22.06
C ASP A 340 15.68 2.04 22.69
N TYR A 341 15.65 0.97 21.89
CA TYR A 341 15.32 -0.38 22.38
C TYR A 341 16.38 -0.90 23.36
N ILE A 342 17.66 -0.79 22.99
CA ILE A 342 18.77 -1.22 23.84
C ILE A 342 18.78 -0.43 25.16
N ALA A 343 18.51 0.88 25.11
CA ALA A 343 18.44 1.72 26.31
C ALA A 343 17.33 1.28 27.27
N GLY A 344 16.19 0.80 26.75
CA GLY A 344 15.12 0.19 27.54
C GLY A 344 15.57 -1.10 28.24
N GLU A 345 16.18 -2.02 27.50
CA GLU A 345 16.62 -3.33 28.02
C GLU A 345 17.74 -3.25 29.05
N VAL A 346 18.63 -2.26 28.95
CA VAL A 346 19.76 -2.07 29.88
C VAL A 346 19.42 -1.16 31.06
N ARG A 347 18.18 -0.70 31.16
CA ARG A 347 17.72 0.11 32.30
C ARG A 347 17.59 -0.79 33.53
N PHE A 348 18.56 -0.69 34.42
CA PHE A 348 18.45 -1.34 35.72
C PHE A 348 17.39 -0.62 36.56
N ASP A 349 16.34 -1.34 36.96
CA ASP A 349 15.41 -0.89 38.00
C ASP A 349 16.22 -0.63 39.28
N GLY A 350 16.37 0.66 39.62
CA GLY A 350 17.09 1.13 40.81
C GLY A 350 16.24 1.06 42.07
#